data_AF-A0AA42Z1L8-F1
#
_entry.id   AF-A0AA42Z1L8-F1
#
_cell.length_a   1.000
_cell.length_b   1.000
_cell.length_c   1.000
_cell.angle_alpha   90.00
_cell.angle_beta   90.00
_cell.angle_gamma   90.00
#
_symmetry.space_group_name_H-M   'P 1'
#
loop_
_entity.id
_entity.type
_entity.pdbx_description
1 polymer ?
#
loop_
_entity_poly.entity_id
_entity_poly.type
_entity_poly.pdbx_seq_one_letter_code
_entity_poly.pdbx_strand_id
1 'polypeptide(L)'
;MAAARLRRSRSQAAVARDAGIAPSYLSRIETGKVQPTYRTLSRIARAMEVQLDELVPFDPAEHRHGVQCPISQEGTCMLDLIRPETYAAHGSHGEDYTPRQIKLIREFSLFIRRIPTDRQYALTVLMADLMRAWSDGNDDAGSGPLSRTPNK
;
A
#
# COMPACT_ATOMS: atom_id res chain seq x y z
N MET A 1 7.31 -9.69 20.20
CA MET A 1 7.85 -10.81 21.00
C MET A 1 8.15 -10.46 22.46
N ALA A 2 9.06 -9.52 22.76
CA ALA A 2 9.45 -9.20 24.15
C ALA A 2 8.27 -8.83 25.07
N ALA A 3 7.32 -8.04 24.55
CA ALA A 3 6.09 -7.70 25.26
C ALA A 3 5.24 -8.94 25.64
N ALA A 4 5.12 -9.92 24.74
CA ALA A 4 4.36 -11.15 25.00
C ALA A 4 5.00 -12.01 26.11
N ARG A 5 6.34 -12.01 26.20
CA ARG A 5 7.10 -12.69 27.26
C ARG A 5 6.94 -11.99 28.61
N LEU A 6 7.04 -10.65 28.64
CA LEU A 6 6.90 -9.85 29.86
C LEU A 6 5.50 -9.94 30.46
N ARG A 7 4.44 -9.94 29.64
CA ARG A 7 3.05 -10.16 30.09
C ARG A 7 2.86 -11.48 30.83
N ARG A 8 3.73 -12.46 30.58
CA ARG A 8 3.68 -13.81 31.18
C ARG A 8 4.74 -14.00 32.28
N SER A 9 5.44 -12.94 32.68
CA SER A 9 6.48 -12.96 33.72
C SER A 9 7.58 -14.00 33.50
N ARG A 10 7.85 -14.38 32.24
CA ARG A 10 8.89 -15.34 31.88
C ARG A 10 10.22 -14.62 31.64
N SER A 11 11.33 -15.16 32.16
CA SER A 11 12.67 -14.64 31.84
C SER A 11 13.14 -15.09 30.46
N GLN A 12 14.03 -14.33 29.81
CA GLN A 12 14.65 -14.74 28.54
C GLN A 12 15.36 -16.08 28.68
N ALA A 13 16.05 -16.31 29.80
CA ALA A 13 16.75 -17.57 30.07
C ALA A 13 15.81 -18.77 30.14
N ALA A 14 14.63 -18.61 30.75
CA ALA A 14 13.62 -19.66 30.82
C ALA A 14 13.07 -20.00 29.43
N VAL A 15 12.63 -18.99 28.67
CA VAL A 15 12.08 -19.19 27.32
C VAL A 15 13.14 -19.77 26.37
N ALA A 16 14.38 -19.30 26.45
CA ALA A 16 15.46 -19.79 25.61
C ALA A 16 15.77 -21.27 25.89
N ARG A 17 15.76 -21.67 27.17
CA ARG A 17 15.93 -23.07 27.58
C ARG A 17 14.81 -23.95 27.04
N ASP A 18 13.56 -23.55 27.26
CA ASP A 18 12.36 -24.30 26.84
C ASP A 18 12.27 -24.38 25.31
N ALA A 19 12.67 -23.31 24.60
CA ALA A 19 12.74 -23.28 23.15
C ALA A 19 13.98 -23.99 22.59
N GLY A 20 14.97 -24.36 23.42
CA GLY A 20 16.24 -24.99 23.03
C GLY A 20 17.15 -24.09 22.18
N ILE A 21 17.24 -22.81 22.53
CA ILE A 21 18.09 -21.80 21.87
C ILE A 21 18.97 -21.10 22.90
N ALA A 22 20.03 -20.42 22.45
CA ALA A 22 20.87 -19.64 23.34
C ALA A 22 20.13 -18.38 23.86
N PRO A 23 20.26 -18.00 25.14
CA PRO A 23 19.65 -16.77 25.68
C PRO A 23 20.10 -15.50 24.94
N SER A 24 21.38 -15.45 24.52
CA SER A 24 21.92 -14.36 23.70
C SER A 24 21.26 -14.28 22.32
N TYR A 25 20.87 -15.42 21.74
CA TYR A 25 20.15 -15.49 20.47
C TYR A 25 18.72 -14.96 20.63
N LEU A 26 18.00 -15.36 21.68
CA LEU A 26 16.68 -14.81 22.00
C LEU A 26 16.71 -13.30 22.23
N SER A 27 17.72 -12.79 22.95
CA SER A 27 17.89 -11.35 23.16
C SER A 27 18.12 -10.58 21.85
N ARG A 28 18.92 -11.13 20.93
CA ARG A 28 19.11 -10.54 19.59
C ARG A 28 17.84 -10.57 18.73
N ILE A 29 17.01 -11.60 18.88
CA ILE A 29 15.69 -11.68 18.23
C ILE A 29 14.75 -10.61 18.80
N GLU A 30 14.66 -10.50 20.13
CA GLU A 30 13.78 -9.54 20.81
C GLU A 30 14.15 -8.08 20.53
N THR A 31 15.43 -7.81 20.25
CA THR A 31 15.94 -6.47 19.90
C THR A 31 15.98 -6.19 18.40
N GLY A 32 15.47 -7.10 17.56
CA GLY A 32 15.45 -6.95 16.10
C GLY A 32 16.81 -7.08 15.41
N LYS A 33 17.88 -7.39 16.15
CA LYS A 33 19.25 -7.54 15.60
C LYS A 33 19.41 -8.81 14.74
N VAL A 34 18.49 -9.77 14.87
CA VAL A 34 18.44 -10.98 14.06
C VAL A 34 17.00 -11.31 13.73
N GLN A 35 16.73 -11.54 12.45
CA GLN A 35 15.48 -12.19 12.05
C GLN A 35 15.55 -13.70 12.31
N PRO A 36 14.66 -14.26 13.14
CA PRO A 36 14.56 -15.70 13.33
C PRO A 36 13.91 -16.37 12.12
N THR A 37 14.23 -17.64 11.88
CA THR A 37 13.47 -18.45 10.93
C THR A 37 12.10 -18.77 11.49
N TYR A 38 11.16 -19.13 10.61
CA TYR A 38 9.84 -19.64 11.02
C TYR A 38 9.96 -20.78 12.04
N ARG A 39 10.85 -21.75 11.80
CA ARG A 39 11.08 -22.89 12.72
C ARG A 39 11.50 -22.43 14.12
N THR A 40 12.36 -21.41 14.22
CA THR A 40 12.77 -20.82 15.51
C THR A 40 11.59 -20.11 16.18
N LEU A 41 10.81 -19.34 15.42
CA LEU A 41 9.60 -18.68 15.94
C LEU A 41 8.59 -19.68 16.47
N SER A 42 8.32 -20.78 15.76
CA SER A 42 7.39 -21.83 16.21
C SER A 42 7.86 -22.50 17.50
N ARG A 43 9.17 -22.71 17.68
CA ARG A 43 9.73 -23.26 18.93
C ARG A 43 9.54 -22.30 20.09
N ILE A 44 9.78 -21.00 19.87
CA ILE A 44 9.57 -19.95 20.88
C ILE A 44 8.08 -19.84 21.24
N ALA A 45 7.18 -19.93 20.26
CA ALA A 45 5.73 -19.88 20.46
C ALA A 45 5.26 -21.05 21.33
N ARG A 46 5.71 -22.26 21.01
CA ARG A 46 5.43 -23.47 21.81
C ARG A 46 5.99 -23.37 23.23
N ALA A 47 7.21 -22.87 23.39
CA ALA A 47 7.83 -22.70 24.71
C ALA A 47 7.10 -21.70 25.61
N MET A 48 6.39 -20.73 25.02
CA MET A 48 5.60 -19.75 25.75
C MET A 48 4.10 -20.06 25.77
N GLU A 49 3.68 -21.18 25.15
CA GLU A 49 2.28 -21.60 25.00
C GLU A 49 1.40 -20.50 24.39
N VAL A 50 1.89 -19.87 23.31
CA VAL A 50 1.20 -18.81 22.58
C VAL A 50 1.02 -19.16 21.12
N GLN A 51 0.04 -18.50 20.50
CA GLN A 51 -0.08 -18.51 19.05
C GLN A 51 1.04 -17.66 18.42
N LEU A 52 1.38 -17.96 17.17
CA LEU A 52 2.53 -17.36 16.48
C LEU A 52 2.34 -15.86 16.20
N ASP A 53 1.09 -15.46 15.95
CA ASP A 53 0.65 -14.06 15.76
C ASP A 53 0.90 -13.19 17.00
N GLU A 54 0.81 -13.75 18.21
CA GLU A 54 1.16 -13.02 19.44
C GLU A 54 2.66 -12.68 19.54
N LEU A 55 3.53 -13.45 18.85
CA LEU A 55 4.97 -13.18 18.84
C LEU A 55 5.36 -12.07 17.88
N VAL A 56 4.63 -11.99 16.76
CA VAL A 56 4.88 -11.09 15.64
C VAL A 56 3.63 -10.21 15.49
N PRO A 57 3.45 -9.22 16.38
CA PRO A 57 2.33 -8.30 16.27
C PRO A 57 2.40 -7.61 14.90
N PHE A 58 1.28 -7.65 14.19
CA PHE A 58 1.13 -6.89 12.97
C PHE A 58 1.06 -5.41 13.35
N ASP A 59 2.15 -4.67 13.10
CA ASP A 59 2.11 -3.22 13.17
C ASP A 59 1.71 -2.68 11.77
N PRO A 60 0.48 -2.14 11.61
CA PRO A 60 0.07 -1.51 10.37
C PRO A 60 0.95 -0.29 10.01
N ALA A 61 1.68 0.29 10.96
CA ALA A 61 2.63 1.37 10.72
C ALA A 61 4.00 0.89 10.19
N GLU A 62 4.47 -0.32 10.55
CA GLU A 62 5.74 -0.87 10.03
C GLU A 62 5.60 -1.43 8.60
N HIS A 63 4.39 -1.77 8.15
CA HIS A 63 4.11 -2.17 6.76
C HIS A 63 4.23 -1.03 5.72
N ARG A 64 4.75 0.14 6.12
CA ARG A 64 5.03 1.27 5.22
C ARG A 64 6.27 1.07 4.34
N HIS A 65 7.04 0.00 4.52
CA HIS A 65 8.21 -0.31 3.70
C HIS A 65 8.08 -1.70 3.07
N GLY A 66 7.58 -1.75 1.83
CA GLY A 66 7.83 -2.89 0.95
C GLY A 66 6.62 -3.65 0.42
N VAL A 67 5.39 -3.15 0.55
CA VAL A 67 4.34 -3.61 -0.37
C VAL A 67 4.63 -2.95 -1.72
N GLN A 68 5.45 -3.62 -2.53
CA GLN A 68 5.43 -3.47 -3.97
C GLN A 68 3.94 -3.55 -4.34
N CYS A 69 3.35 -2.42 -4.74
CA CYS A 69 1.95 -2.40 -5.12
C CYS A 69 1.81 -3.47 -6.21
N PRO A 70 1.09 -4.59 -5.95
CA PRO A 70 0.95 -5.64 -6.93
C PRO A 70 -0.10 -5.11 -7.90
N ILE A 71 0.31 -4.18 -8.75
CA ILE A 71 -0.51 -3.69 -9.84
C ILE A 71 -0.64 -4.87 -10.79
N SER A 72 -1.68 -5.69 -10.59
CA SER A 72 -2.24 -6.45 -11.69
C SER A 72 -2.81 -5.46 -12.69
N GLN A 73 -2.73 -5.81 -13.98
CA GLN A 73 -3.27 -5.05 -15.11
C GLN A 73 -4.78 -4.77 -15.00
N GLU A 74 -5.47 -5.36 -14.03
CA GLU A 74 -6.90 -5.11 -13.76
C GLU A 74 -7.18 -3.99 -12.73
N GLY A 75 -6.17 -3.30 -12.19
CA GLY A 75 -6.34 -2.02 -11.48
C GLY A 75 -7.23 -2.04 -10.23
N THR A 76 -7.32 -3.17 -9.50
CA THR A 76 -8.28 -3.32 -8.39
C THR A 76 -7.66 -3.03 -7.01
N CYS A 77 -6.76 -2.05 -6.88
CA CYS A 77 -6.08 -1.86 -5.59
C CYS A 77 -5.85 -0.38 -5.22
N MET A 78 -6.92 0.40 -5.00
CA MET A 78 -6.77 1.72 -4.37
C MET A 78 -7.95 2.26 -3.55
N LEU A 79 -9.20 1.74 -3.67
CA LEU A 79 -10.31 2.28 -2.85
C LEU A 79 -10.58 1.52 -1.56
N ASP A 80 -10.06 0.30 -1.40
CA ASP A 80 -10.38 -0.51 -0.23
C ASP A 80 -9.36 -0.34 0.91
N LEU A 81 -8.24 0.34 0.67
CA LEU A 81 -7.24 0.66 1.71
C LEU A 81 -7.25 2.13 2.15
N ILE A 82 -7.91 2.99 1.39
CA ILE A 82 -7.97 4.43 1.66
C ILE A 82 -9.40 4.85 1.42
N ARG A 83 -10.13 5.17 2.47
CA ARG A 83 -10.43 6.59 2.69
C ARG A 83 -10.37 6.83 4.18
N PRO A 84 -9.85 7.97 4.60
CA PRO A 84 -10.77 8.68 5.46
C PRO A 84 -11.05 10.07 4.92
N GLU A 85 -10.16 11.06 5.12
CA GLU A 85 -10.45 12.47 4.82
C GLU A 85 -9.30 13.25 4.15
N THR A 86 -8.17 12.62 3.80
CA THR A 86 -6.87 13.32 3.70
C THR A 86 -6.22 13.41 2.31
N TYR A 87 -6.97 13.22 1.21
CA TYR A 87 -6.47 13.47 -0.17
C TYR A 87 -6.17 14.95 -0.49
N ALA A 88 -6.05 15.82 0.52
CA ALA A 88 -5.81 17.25 0.36
C ALA A 88 -4.32 17.64 0.42
N ALA A 89 -3.41 16.72 0.70
CA ALA A 89 -2.00 17.05 0.86
C ALA A 89 -1.11 15.94 0.31
N HIS A 90 -0.65 16.06 -0.93
CA HIS A 90 0.76 15.99 -1.28
C HIS A 90 0.96 16.12 -2.79
N GLY A 91 1.57 17.24 -3.19
CA GLY A 91 2.10 17.44 -4.52
C GLY A 91 3.21 16.43 -4.84
N SER A 92 2.91 15.58 -5.80
CA SER A 92 3.84 14.92 -6.69
C SER A 92 3.15 14.98 -8.05
N HIS A 93 3.88 15.11 -9.16
CA HIS A 93 3.33 15.24 -10.51
C HIS A 93 2.57 13.97 -10.96
N GLY A 94 1.44 13.69 -10.32
CA GLY A 94 0.49 12.63 -10.60
C GLY A 94 -0.84 13.29 -10.94
N GLU A 95 -1.55 12.75 -11.92
CA GLU A 95 -2.82 13.28 -12.38
C GLU A 95 -3.78 13.51 -11.20
N ASP A 96 -4.07 14.78 -10.89
CA ASP A 96 -4.93 15.20 -9.78
C ASP A 96 -6.40 14.90 -10.12
N TYR A 97 -6.83 13.65 -9.96
CA TYR A 97 -8.23 13.28 -10.16
C TYR A 97 -9.08 13.62 -8.93
N THR A 98 -10.11 14.43 -9.14
CA THR A 98 -11.16 14.67 -8.15
C THR A 98 -11.91 13.37 -7.80
N PRO A 99 -12.55 13.26 -6.62
CA PRO A 99 -13.34 12.09 -6.26
C PRO A 99 -14.43 11.73 -7.29
N ARG A 100 -14.98 12.74 -7.99
CA ARG A 100 -15.95 12.54 -9.08
C ARG A 100 -15.28 11.94 -10.32
N GLN A 101 -14.11 12.43 -10.71
CA GLN A 101 -13.34 11.86 -11.83
C GLN A 101 -12.91 10.42 -11.55
N ILE A 102 -12.47 10.10 -10.32
CA ILE A 102 -12.13 8.73 -9.93
C ILE A 102 -13.35 7.80 -10.06
N LYS A 103 -14.53 8.25 -9.61
CA LYS A 103 -15.77 7.48 -9.76
C LYS A 103 -16.09 7.21 -11.24
N LEU A 104 -15.97 8.24 -12.07
CA LEU A 104 -16.21 8.13 -13.52
C LEU A 104 -15.25 7.12 -14.18
N ILE A 105 -13.96 7.20 -13.88
CA ILE A 105 -12.94 6.29 -14.41
C ILE A 105 -13.27 4.83 -14.04
N ARG A 106 -13.75 4.59 -12.82
CA ARG A 106 -14.14 3.24 -12.35
C ARG A 106 -15.39 2.72 -13.03
N GLU A 107 -16.41 3.57 -13.15
CA GLU A 107 -17.64 3.19 -13.86
C GLU A 107 -17.35 2.89 -15.32
N PHE A 108 -16.50 3.70 -15.96
CA PHE A 108 -16.08 3.51 -17.33
C PHE A 108 -15.22 2.25 -17.53
N SER A 109 -14.29 1.96 -16.62
CA SER A 109 -13.48 0.73 -16.71
C SER A 109 -14.32 -0.53 -16.54
N LEU A 110 -15.33 -0.50 -15.65
CA LEU A 110 -16.32 -1.58 -15.53
C LEU A 110 -17.21 -1.71 -16.77
N PHE A 111 -17.57 -0.59 -17.38
CA PHE A 111 -18.33 -0.57 -18.63
C PHE A 111 -17.54 -1.21 -19.77
N ILE A 112 -16.28 -0.82 -19.97
CA ILE A 112 -15.39 -1.38 -21.01
C ILE A 112 -15.30 -2.91 -20.89
N ARG A 113 -15.18 -3.45 -19.67
CA ARG A 113 -15.10 -4.91 -19.44
C ARG A 113 -16.35 -5.68 -19.85
N ARG A 114 -17.51 -5.03 -19.91
CA ARG A 114 -18.80 -5.67 -20.19
C ARG A 114 -19.29 -5.50 -21.61
N ILE A 115 -18.71 -4.56 -22.37
CA ILE A 115 -19.11 -4.33 -23.76
C ILE A 115 -18.40 -5.31 -24.72
N PRO A 116 -19.12 -5.81 -25.74
CA PRO A 116 -18.54 -6.59 -26.83
C PRO A 116 -17.36 -5.89 -27.54
N THR A 117 -16.41 -6.65 -28.06
CA THR A 117 -15.13 -6.16 -28.62
C THR A 117 -15.28 -5.26 -29.85
N ASP A 118 -16.30 -5.49 -30.68
CA ASP A 118 -16.68 -4.62 -31.79
C ASP A 118 -17.04 -3.21 -31.31
N ARG A 119 -17.71 -3.11 -30.17
CA ARG A 119 -18.09 -1.82 -29.55
C ARG A 119 -16.95 -1.17 -28.79
N GLN A 120 -16.02 -1.97 -28.25
CA GLN A 120 -14.79 -1.44 -27.64
C GLN A 120 -13.95 -0.68 -28.68
N TYR A 121 -13.80 -1.27 -29.88
CA TYR A 121 -13.05 -0.63 -30.96
C TYR A 121 -13.69 0.69 -31.40
N ALA A 122 -15.01 0.71 -31.59
CA ALA A 122 -15.74 1.94 -31.91
C ALA A 122 -15.55 3.03 -30.83
N LEU A 123 -15.57 2.66 -29.55
CA LEU A 123 -15.33 3.58 -28.44
C LEU A 123 -13.89 4.12 -28.44
N THR A 124 -12.89 3.30 -28.78
CA THR A 124 -11.49 3.76 -28.91
C THR A 124 -11.35 4.81 -30.01
N VAL A 125 -11.98 4.60 -31.16
CA VAL A 125 -11.98 5.56 -32.27
C VAL A 125 -12.66 6.86 -31.86
N LEU A 126 -13.84 6.78 -31.24
CA LEU A 126 -14.56 7.96 -30.75
C LEU A 126 -13.77 8.74 -29.70
N MET A 127 -13.13 8.04 -28.75
CA MET A 127 -12.31 8.69 -27.73
C MET A 127 -11.09 9.38 -28.35
N ALA A 128 -10.45 8.77 -29.35
CA ALA A 128 -9.33 9.39 -30.05
C ALA A 128 -9.75 10.67 -30.80
N ASP A 129 -10.91 10.65 -31.47
CA ASP A 129 -11.44 11.83 -32.16
C ASP A 129 -11.83 12.94 -31.17
N LEU A 130 -12.44 12.58 -30.04
CA LEU A 130 -12.74 13.52 -28.95
C LEU A 130 -11.48 14.14 -28.37
N MET A 131 -10.41 13.36 -28.18
CA MET A 131 -9.13 13.89 -27.68
C MET A 131 -8.46 14.83 -28.69
N ARG A 132 -8.51 14.52 -29.99
CA ARG A 132 -7.99 15.43 -31.03
C ARG A 132 -8.78 16.73 -31.08
N ALA A 133 -10.11 16.65 -31.13
CA ALA A 133 -10.96 17.84 -31.13
C ALA A 133 -10.77 18.72 -29.87
N TRP A 134 -10.48 18.10 -28.73
CA TRP A 134 -10.14 18.82 -27.50
C TRP A 134 -8.75 19.46 -27.56
N SER A 135 -7.74 18.78 -28.14
CA SER A 135 -6.39 19.32 -28.32
C SER A 135 -6.38 20.52 -29.28
N ASP A 136 -7.04 20.38 -30.44
CA ASP A 136 -7.08 21.40 -31.48
C ASP A 136 -7.79 22.69 -30.99
N GLY A 137 -8.76 22.57 -30.08
CA GLY A 137 -9.43 23.72 -29.45
C GLY A 137 -8.65 24.36 -28.30
N ASN A 138 -7.60 23.72 -27.80
CA ASN A 138 -6.79 24.21 -26.67
C ASN A 138 -5.49 24.88 -27.15
N ASP A 139 -5.05 24.62 -28.38
CA ASP A 139 -3.90 25.27 -29.01
C ASP A 139 -4.17 26.75 -29.37
N ASP A 140 -5.43 27.17 -29.47
CA ASP A 140 -5.85 28.56 -29.69
C ASP A 140 -6.02 29.39 -28.39
N ALA A 141 -5.90 28.77 -27.22
CA ALA A 141 -6.09 29.42 -25.92
C ALA A 141 -4.86 29.31 -25.01
N GLY A 142 -3.79 30.07 -25.31
CA GLY A 142 -2.88 30.54 -24.26
C GLY A 142 -1.38 30.30 -24.44
N SER A 143 -0.81 30.78 -25.54
CA SER A 143 0.57 31.28 -25.50
C SER A 143 0.58 32.63 -24.76
N GLY A 144 0.87 32.64 -23.45
CA GLY A 144 0.97 33.87 -22.66
C GLY A 144 1.82 33.65 -21.39
N PRO A 145 2.80 34.54 -21.09
CA PRO A 145 3.93 34.20 -20.24
C PRO A 145 3.55 34.14 -18.75
N LEU A 146 4.09 33.14 -18.05
CA LEU A 146 4.18 33.11 -16.59
C LEU A 146 5.08 34.25 -16.10
N SER A 147 4.55 35.47 -16.00
CA SER A 147 5.21 36.60 -15.36
C SER A 147 4.89 36.66 -13.86
N ARG A 148 5.98 36.67 -13.08
CA ARG A 148 6.08 36.95 -11.64
C ARG A 148 5.19 38.11 -11.18
N THR A 149 4.71 38.12 -9.94
CA THR A 149 5.34 38.72 -8.74
C THR A 149 4.23 38.93 -7.67
N PRO A 150 4.49 39.51 -6.48
CA PRO A 150 5.44 39.12 -5.45
C PRO A 150 4.76 39.03 -4.05
N ASN A 151 5.54 38.46 -3.13
CA ASN A 151 5.36 38.46 -1.69
C ASN A 151 5.00 39.84 -1.09
N LYS A 152 3.88 39.92 -0.33
CA LYS A 152 3.75 40.69 0.92
C LYS A 152 2.50 40.30 1.69
#